data_AF-A0A9C9EQQ0-F1
#
_entry.id   AF-A0A9C9EQQ0-F1
#
_cell.length_a   1.000
_cell.length_b   1.000
_cell.length_c   1.000
_cell.angle_alpha   90.00
_cell.angle_beta   90.00
_cell.angle_gamma   90.00
#
_symmetry.space_group_name_H-M   'P 1'
#
loop_
_entity.id
_entity.type
_entity.pdbx_description
1 polymer ?
#
loop_
_entity_poly.entity_id
_entity_poly.type
_entity_poly.pdbx_seq_one_letter_code
_entity_poly.pdbx_strand_id
1 'polypeptide(L)' 'MSDWVKTIVLAVDGSPNSLRAAEVALDIARERKARLIALAVVDTRVIDDFRRMLEEGHKV' A
#
# COMPACT_ATOMS: atom_id res chain seq x y z
N MET A 1 0.16 6.76 -31.28
CA MET A 1 -0.47 6.76 -29.94
C MET A 1 0.47 7.48 -28.98
N SER A 2 -0.02 8.46 -28.21
CA SER A 2 0.85 9.30 -27.37
C SER A 2 1.31 8.54 -26.12
N ASP A 3 2.61 8.66 -25.80
CA ASP A 3 3.38 7.88 -24.81
C ASP A 3 3.33 8.50 -23.39
N TRP A 4 2.16 9.01 -22.99
CA TRP A 4 2.09 10.04 -21.94
C TRP A 4 2.19 9.54 -20.49
N VAL A 5 2.14 8.22 -20.24
CA VAL A 5 2.33 7.65 -18.89
C VAL A 5 3.66 6.91 -18.83
N LYS A 6 4.73 7.63 -18.48
CA LYS A 6 6.07 7.06 -18.30
C LYS A 6 6.32 6.54 -16.89
N THR A 7 5.56 7.02 -15.91
CA THR A 7 5.67 6.59 -14.51
C THR A 7 4.31 6.61 -13.83
N ILE A 8 4.00 5.55 -13.11
CA ILE A 8 2.81 5.37 -12.29
C ILE A 8 3.27 5.30 -10.83
N VAL A 9 2.65 6.10 -9.96
CA VAL A 9 2.82 5.98 -8.50
C VAL A 9 1.56 5.35 -7.94
N LEU A 10 1.72 4.24 -7.23
CA LEU A 10 0.65 3.47 -6.61
C LEU A 10 0.80 3.53 -5.10
N ALA A 11 -0.20 4.06 -4.40
CA ALA A 11 -0.29 3.97 -2.96
C ALA A 11 -1.04 2.70 -2.54
N VAL A 12 -0.50 1.97 -1.56
CA VAL A 12 -1.14 0.80 -0.96
C VAL A 12 -1.21 0.92 0.56
N ASP A 13 -2.34 0.55 1.14
CA ASP A 13 -2.59 0.54 2.59
C ASP A 13 -2.82 -0.89 3.13
N GLY A 14 -2.74 -1.90 2.25
CA GLY A 14 -2.96 -3.31 2.59
C GLY A 14 -4.43 -3.73 2.59
N SER A 15 -5.38 -2.80 2.38
CA SER A 15 -6.79 -3.14 2.21
C SER A 15 -7.00 -3.98 0.95
N PRO A 16 -8.03 -4.86 0.89
CA PRO A 16 -8.35 -5.63 -0.32
C PRO A 16 -8.54 -4.76 -1.57
N ASN A 17 -9.03 -3.53 -1.41
CA ASN A 17 -9.20 -2.60 -2.52
C ASN A 17 -7.87 -2.07 -3.04
N SER A 18 -6.94 -1.72 -2.15
CA SER A 18 -5.60 -1.27 -2.56
C SER A 18 -4.81 -2.37 -3.27
N LEU A 19 -4.98 -3.63 -2.85
CA LEU A 19 -4.34 -4.79 -3.50
C LEU A 19 -4.92 -5.05 -4.89
N ARG A 20 -6.24 -4.97 -5.07
CA ARG A 20 -6.86 -5.04 -6.41
C ARG A 20 -6.43 -3.90 -7.31
N ALA A 21 -6.29 -2.69 -6.77
CA ALA A 21 -5.74 -1.55 -7.51
C ALA A 21 -4.28 -1.79 -7.93
N ALA A 22 -3.50 -2.51 -7.11
CA ALA A 22 -2.12 -2.88 -7.44
C ALA A 22 -2.05 -3.83 -8.64
N GLU A 23 -2.94 -4.81 -8.72
CA GLU A 23 -3.04 -5.73 -9.87
C GLU A 23 -3.31 -4.96 -11.17
N VAL A 24 -4.30 -4.05 -11.14
CA VAL A 24 -4.64 -3.22 -12.31
C VAL A 24 -3.50 -2.28 -12.70
N ALA A 25 -2.82 -1.67 -11.72
CA ALA A 25 -1.69 -0.78 -11.98
C ALA A 25 -0.50 -1.51 -12.61
N LEU A 26 -0.26 -2.78 -12.23
CA LEU A 26 0.75 -3.65 -12.84
C LEU A 26 0.42 -3.94 -14.30
N ASP A 27 -0.83 -4.28 -14.61
CA ASP A 27 -1.28 -4.52 -15.99
C ASP A 27 -1.09 -3.28 -16.87
N ILE A 28 -1.53 -2.11 -16.39
CA ILE A 28 -1.36 -0.84 -17.10
C ILE A 28 0.13 -0.54 -17.30
N ALA A 29 0.96 -0.70 -16.26
CA ALA A 29 2.39 -0.44 -16.36
C ALA A 29 3.05 -1.35 -17.41
N ARG A 30 2.68 -2.63 -17.46
CA ARG A 30 3.19 -3.59 -18.44
C ARG A 30 2.78 -3.22 -19.86
N GLU A 31 1.51 -2.94 -20.10
CA GLU A 31 0.99 -2.56 -21.42
C GLU A 31 1.62 -1.28 -21.95
N ARG A 32 1.88 -0.32 -21.06
CA ARG A 32 2.45 0.99 -21.40
C ARG A 32 3.97 1.04 -21.34
N LYS A 33 4.63 -0.06 -20.92
CA LYS A 33 6.07 -0.07 -20.60
C LYS A 33 6.45 1.08 -19.65
N ALA A 34 5.55 1.40 -18.72
CA ALA A 34 5.71 2.47 -17.75
C ALA A 34 6.45 1.96 -16.51
N ARG A 35 7.23 2.82 -15.87
CA ARG A 35 7.80 2.54 -14.55
C ARG A 35 6.69 2.57 -13.50
N LEU A 36 6.58 1.55 -12.66
CA LEU A 36 5.67 1.53 -11.52
C LEU A 36 6.46 1.74 -10.22
N ILE A 37 6.02 2.67 -9.38
CA ILE A 37 6.55 2.90 -8.03
C ILE A 37 5.42 2.65 -7.04
N ALA A 38 5.59 1.63 -6.19
CA ALA A 38 4.65 1.35 -5.11
C ALA A 38 5.10 2.04 -3.82
N LEU A 39 4.17 2.68 -3.12
CA LEU A 39 4.35 3.31 -1.82
C LEU A 39 3.37 2.70 -0.83
N ALA A 40 3.90 2.07 0.22
CA ALA A 40 3.09 1.54 1.32
C ALA A 40 3.19 2.44 2.55
N VAL A 41 2.05 2.77 3.17
CA VAL A 41 2.02 3.45 4.46
C VAL A 41 1.62 2.45 5.53
N VAL A 42 2.49 2.23 6.50
CA VAL A 42 2.23 1.35 7.65
C VAL A 42 1.95 2.25 8.86
N ASP A 43 0.74 2.18 9.40
CA ASP A 43 0.40 2.89 10.63
C ASP A 43 0.96 2.14 11.84
N THR A 44 2.08 2.63 12.37
CA THR A 44 2.73 2.02 13.54
C THR A 44 2.06 2.38 14.86
N ARG A 45 1.17 3.38 14.89
CA ARG A 45 0.48 3.78 16.12
C ARG A 45 -0.42 2.66 16.63
N VAL A 46 -1.05 1.93 15.71
CA VAL A 46 -1.83 0.73 16.02
C VAL A 46 -0.97 -0.30 16.76
N ILE A 47 0.27 -0.51 16.32
CA ILE A 47 1.19 -1.45 16.98
C ILE A 47 1.50 -1.00 18.41
N ASP A 48 1.73 0.30 18.61
CA ASP A 48 2.04 0.86 19.92
C ASP A 48 0.82 0.84 20.86
N ASP A 49 -0.38 1.10 20.33
CA ASP A 49 -1.65 1.00 21.08
C ASP A 49 -1.93 -0.45 21.51
N PHE A 50 -1.74 -1.43 20.61
CA PHE A 50 -1.85 -2.85 20.95
C PHE A 50 -0.85 -3.28 22.02
N ARG A 51 0.39 -2.80 21.97
CA ARG A 51 1.40 -3.08 23.02
C ARG A 51 0.96 -2.56 24.38
N ARG A 52 0.49 -1.31 24.44
CA ARG A 52 -0.03 -0.71 25.68
C ARG A 52 -1.20 -1.50 26.25
N MET A 53 -2.17 -1.89 25.42
CA MET A 53 -3.30 -2.71 25.87
C MET A 53 -2.87 -4.05 26.47
N LEU A 54 -1.86 -4.71 25.88
CA LEU A 54 -1.32 -5.96 26.39
C LEU A 54 -0.57 -5.77 27.71
N GLU A 55 0.18 -4.67 27.88
CA GLU A 55 0.88 -4.36 29.13
C GLU A 55 -0.08 -4.00 30.28
N GLU A 56 -1.16 -3.28 29.97
CA GLU A 56 -2.17 -2.87 30.96
C GLU A 56 -3.08 -4.04 31.37
N GLY A 57 -3.39 -4.95 30.44
CA GLY A 57 -4.24 -6.12 30.70
C GLY A 57 -3.63 -7.20 31.62
N HIS A 58 -2.33 -7.13 31.92
CA HIS A 58 -1.64 -8.06 32.84
C HIS A 58 -1.61 -7.58 34.30
N LYS A 59 -2.20 -6.42 34.62
CA LYS A 59 -2.40 -5.98 36.01
C LYS A 59 -3.73 -6.50 36.56
N VAL A 60 -3.80 -7.78 36.88
CA VAL A 60 -4.84 -8.38 37.75
C VAL A 60 -4.20 -9.23 38.84
#